data_AF-A0A6V7WNV2-F1
#
_entry.id   AF-A0A6V7WNV2-F1
#
_cell.length_a   1.000
_cell.length_b   1.000
_cell.length_c   1.000
_cell.angle_alpha   90.00
_cell.angle_beta   90.00
_cell.angle_gamma   90.00
#
_symmetry.space_group_name_H-M   'P 1'
#
loop_
_entity.id
_entity.type
_entity.pdbx_description
1 polymer ?
#
loop_
_entity_poly.entity_id
_entity_poly.type
_entity_poly.pdbx_seq_one_letter_code
_entity_poly.pdbx_strand_id
1 'polypeptide(L)'
;MSFHKIDRDSINSITNALDFFQVPPTNVSISSSKVFEILPSNPVTDTPIHFKIHSSQNYIDLSKVYLFTEFRIKKESEDGKLVKLAATDNVAPIQLIGQTFINNMRITVNGREIFNSNSLYAYKTHSTPTRFTLFISSPKELIFSSF
;
A
#
# COMPACT_ATOMS: atom_id res chain seq x y z
N MET A 1 0.10 35.67 20.64
CA MET A 1 0.88 36.34 19.57
C MET A 1 1.93 37.19 20.27
N SER A 2 3.19 36.77 20.25
CA SER A 2 4.28 37.46 20.95
C SER A 2 5.07 38.26 19.93
N PHE A 3 4.86 39.57 19.88
CA PHE A 3 5.74 40.47 19.14
C PHE A 3 6.96 40.73 20.01
N HIS A 4 8.11 40.19 19.63
CA HIS A 4 9.35 40.42 20.38
C HIS A 4 10.09 41.61 19.77
N LYS A 5 10.19 42.71 20.52
CA LYS A 5 11.04 43.84 20.16
C LYS A 5 12.48 43.48 20.52
N ILE A 6 13.39 43.71 19.57
CA ILE A 6 14.83 43.46 19.78
C ILE A 6 15.44 44.57 20.63
N ASP A 7 14.91 45.79 20.51
CA ASP A 7 15.28 46.95 21.32
C ASP A 7 14.07 47.91 21.49
N ARG A 8 14.11 48.81 22.47
CA ARG A 8 13.03 49.74 22.82
C ARG A 8 12.54 50.56 21.62
N ASP A 9 13.47 50.97 20.76
CA ASP A 9 13.22 51.80 19.58
C ASP A 9 13.01 50.97 18.30
N SER A 10 13.11 49.63 18.39
CA SER A 10 12.87 48.74 17.26
C SER A 10 11.38 48.67 16.88
N ILE A 11 11.12 48.59 15.58
CA ILE A 11 9.80 48.23 15.05
C ILE A 11 9.48 46.78 15.39
N ASN A 12 8.20 46.43 15.51
CA ASN A 12 7.80 45.04 15.78
C ASN A 12 8.37 44.12 14.70
N SER A 13 9.33 43.29 15.07
CA SER A 13 10.04 42.39 14.17
C SER A 13 9.36 41.03 14.13
N ILE A 14 9.29 40.47 12.92
CA ILE A 14 8.81 39.14 12.51
C ILE A 14 7.29 38.95 12.59
N THR A 15 6.69 38.76 11.41
CA THR A 15 5.32 38.25 11.23
C THR A 15 5.28 36.76 11.56
N ASN A 16 4.16 36.24 12.09
CA ASN A 16 3.98 34.81 12.42
C ASN A 16 4.32 33.85 11.26
N ALA A 17 4.29 34.33 10.01
CA ALA A 17 4.69 33.55 8.84
C ALA A 17 6.20 33.25 8.73
N LEU A 18 7.04 33.91 9.55
CA LEU A 18 8.50 33.80 9.58
C LEU A 18 9.01 33.30 10.96
N ASP A 19 8.17 32.59 11.71
CA ASP A 19 8.59 31.94 12.96
C ASP A 19 9.44 30.70 12.65
N PHE A 20 10.76 30.83 12.78
CA PHE A 20 11.73 29.75 12.59
C PHE A 20 11.92 28.86 13.84
N PHE A 21 11.28 29.19 14.96
CA PHE A 21 11.50 28.55 16.26
C PHE A 21 10.28 27.79 16.79
N GLN A 22 9.11 27.97 16.16
CA GLN A 22 7.99 27.07 16.38
C GLN A 22 8.29 25.69 15.79
N VAL A 23 8.71 24.78 16.66
CA VAL A 23 8.64 23.35 16.40
C VAL A 23 7.15 23.04 16.20
N PRO A 24 6.72 22.64 14.99
CA PRO A 24 5.34 22.22 14.79
C PRO A 24 5.04 21.11 15.81
N PRO A 25 3.85 21.11 16.45
CA PRO A 25 3.53 20.09 17.43
C PRO A 25 3.82 18.69 16.84
N THR A 26 4.86 18.04 17.35
CA THR A 26 5.32 16.73 16.87
C THR A 26 4.48 15.59 17.43
N ASN A 27 3.62 15.88 18.41
CA ASN A 27 2.67 14.94 18.97
C ASN A 27 1.38 14.95 18.13
N VAL A 28 1.38 14.14 17.08
CA VAL A 28 0.22 13.95 16.21
C VAL A 28 -0.50 12.69 16.67
N SER A 29 -1.63 12.84 17.35
CA SER A 29 -2.51 11.71 17.70
C SER A 29 -3.43 11.37 16.53
N ILE A 30 -3.76 10.09 16.34
CA ILE A 30 -4.73 9.65 15.35
C ILE A 30 -6.13 10.14 15.78
N SER A 31 -6.67 11.15 15.09
CA SER A 31 -8.03 11.66 15.37
C SER A 31 -9.12 10.68 14.96
N SER A 32 -8.92 9.97 13.84
CA SER A 32 -9.85 8.95 13.34
C SER A 32 -9.11 8.06 12.34
N SER A 33 -9.46 6.77 12.29
CA SER A 33 -8.96 5.83 11.30
C SER A 33 -10.13 5.11 10.64
N LYS A 34 -10.04 4.87 9.34
CA LYS A 34 -11.02 4.10 8.58
C LYS A 34 -10.31 3.15 7.63
N VAL A 35 -10.90 1.99 7.43
CA VAL A 35 -10.50 1.03 6.40
C VAL A 35 -11.48 1.17 5.25
N PHE A 36 -10.97 1.21 4.02
CA PHE A 36 -11.79 1.26 2.82
C PHE A 36 -11.26 0.22 1.83
N GLU A 37 -12.18 -0.33 1.04
CA GLU A 37 -11.86 -1.31 0.03
C GLU A 37 -11.44 -0.63 -1.27
N ILE A 38 -10.47 -1.22 -1.96
CA ILE A 38 -10.01 -0.78 -3.28
C ILE A 38 -10.16 -1.97 -4.21
N LEU A 39 -10.98 -1.79 -5.24
CA LEU A 39 -11.18 -2.79 -6.26
C LEU A 39 -10.04 -2.77 -7.29
N PRO A 40 -9.78 -3.91 -7.95
CA PRO A 40 -8.90 -3.95 -9.09
C PRO A 40 -9.34 -2.99 -10.20
N SER A 41 -8.37 -2.30 -10.80
CA SER A 41 -8.59 -1.43 -11.96
C SER A 41 -8.80 -2.22 -13.24
N ASN A 42 -8.35 -3.48 -13.29
CA ASN A 42 -8.48 -4.37 -14.43
C ASN A 42 -9.18 -5.68 -14.02
N PRO A 43 -9.77 -6.42 -14.98
CA PRO A 43 -10.38 -7.71 -14.70
C PRO A 43 -9.36 -8.70 -14.13
N VAL A 44 -9.78 -9.53 -13.15
CA VAL A 44 -8.91 -10.52 -12.48
C VAL A 44 -8.37 -11.60 -13.43
N THR A 45 -8.98 -11.76 -14.61
CA THR A 45 -8.50 -12.66 -15.66
C THR A 45 -7.28 -12.13 -16.40
N ASP A 46 -7.09 -10.82 -16.39
CA ASP A 46 -5.95 -10.17 -17.03
C ASP A 46 -4.86 -10.04 -15.97
N THR A 47 -3.67 -10.58 -16.24
CA THR A 47 -2.51 -10.49 -15.35
C THR A 47 -1.49 -9.61 -16.01
N PRO A 48 -0.89 -8.63 -15.31
CA PRO A 48 -1.12 -8.09 -13.95
C PRO A 48 -2.49 -7.94 -13.30
N ILE A 49 -2.54 -7.84 -11.96
CA ILE A 49 -3.64 -7.16 -11.27
C ILE A 49 -3.19 -5.76 -10.80
N HIS A 50 -4.01 -4.75 -11.04
CA HIS A 50 -3.75 -3.35 -10.73
C HIS A 50 -4.68 -2.84 -9.65
N PHE A 51 -4.11 -2.26 -8.61
CA PHE A 51 -4.86 -1.41 -7.69
C PHE A 51 -4.62 0.06 -8.05
N LYS A 52 -5.45 0.99 -7.62
CA LYS A 52 -5.15 2.42 -7.75
C LYS A 52 -5.60 3.10 -6.48
N ILE A 53 -4.64 3.60 -5.71
CA ILE A 53 -4.92 4.34 -4.48
C ILE A 53 -4.91 5.82 -4.85
N HIS A 54 -6.08 6.42 -4.96
CA HIS A 54 -6.21 7.84 -5.25
C HIS A 54 -5.66 8.71 -4.12
N SER A 55 -5.29 9.95 -4.45
CA SER A 55 -4.92 10.94 -3.44
C SER A 55 -6.10 11.19 -2.51
N SER A 56 -5.80 11.29 -1.22
CA SER A 56 -6.79 11.73 -0.24
C SER A 56 -6.15 12.75 0.68
N GLN A 57 -6.99 13.49 1.40
CA GLN A 57 -6.52 14.41 2.45
C GLN A 57 -5.95 13.65 3.66
N ASN A 58 -6.29 12.37 3.81
CA ASN A 58 -5.83 11.53 4.90
C ASN A 58 -4.55 10.79 4.54
N TYR A 59 -3.70 10.59 5.54
CA TYR A 59 -2.55 9.70 5.44
C TYR A 59 -3.00 8.23 5.38
N ILE A 60 -2.21 7.43 4.67
CA ILE A 60 -2.44 5.99 4.53
C ILE A 60 -1.37 5.27 5.34
N ASP A 61 -1.83 4.44 6.26
CA ASP A 61 -0.96 3.56 7.04
C ASP A 61 -0.65 2.29 6.23
N LEU A 62 0.53 2.26 5.61
CA LEU A 62 0.98 1.12 4.80
C LEU A 62 1.32 -0.13 5.64
N SER A 63 1.39 0.00 6.98
CA SER A 63 1.56 -1.16 7.85
C SER A 63 0.28 -2.00 7.98
N LYS A 64 -0.87 -1.45 7.57
CA LYS A 64 -2.20 -2.07 7.68
C LYS A 64 -2.89 -2.14 6.31
N VAL A 65 -2.23 -2.82 5.37
CA VAL A 65 -2.78 -3.10 4.06
C VAL A 65 -3.01 -4.60 3.93
N TYR A 66 -4.24 -4.97 3.62
CA TYR A 66 -4.65 -6.36 3.47
C TYR A 66 -5.06 -6.61 2.02
N LEU A 67 -4.65 -7.76 1.49
CA LEU A 67 -5.12 -8.26 0.22
C LEU A 67 -6.14 -9.37 0.50
N PHE A 68 -7.40 -9.15 0.10
CA PHE A 68 -8.46 -10.13 0.25
C PHE A 68 -8.55 -11.00 -1.00
N THR A 69 -8.42 -12.32 -0.85
CA THR A 69 -8.45 -13.28 -1.96
C THR A 69 -9.33 -14.48 -1.64
N GLU A 70 -10.07 -14.92 -2.66
CA GLU A 70 -10.87 -16.16 -2.61
C GLU A 70 -10.33 -17.14 -3.65
N PHE A 71 -10.01 -18.35 -3.21
CA PHE A 71 -9.48 -19.41 -4.07
C PHE A 71 -10.52 -20.50 -4.27
N ARG A 72 -10.63 -20.95 -5.52
CA ARG A 72 -11.44 -22.12 -5.88
C ARG A 72 -10.64 -23.06 -6.76
N ILE A 73 -10.53 -24.32 -6.33
CA ILE A 73 -9.89 -25.37 -7.12
C ILE A 73 -10.91 -25.94 -8.10
N LYS A 74 -10.51 -26.06 -9.37
CA LYS A 74 -11.28 -26.68 -10.46
C LYS A 74 -10.38 -27.66 -11.21
N LYS A 75 -10.99 -28.68 -11.81
CA LYS A 75 -10.29 -29.69 -12.62
C LYS A 75 -10.45 -29.37 -14.10
N GLU A 76 -9.41 -29.57 -14.90
CA GLU A 76 -9.50 -29.46 -16.36
C GLU A 76 -10.02 -30.78 -16.95
N SER A 77 -11.03 -30.69 -17.81
CA SER A 77 -11.57 -31.83 -18.58
C SER A 77 -10.71 -32.11 -19.81
N GLU A 78 -10.90 -33.27 -20.45
CA GLU A 78 -10.22 -33.61 -21.71
C GLU A 78 -10.48 -32.59 -22.83
N ASP A 79 -11.61 -31.89 -22.79
CA ASP A 79 -11.97 -30.82 -23.72
C ASP A 79 -11.37 -29.43 -23.36
N GLY A 80 -10.47 -29.35 -22.37
CA GLY A 80 -9.87 -28.10 -21.90
C GLY A 80 -10.82 -27.19 -21.09
N LYS A 81 -11.98 -27.71 -20.67
CA LYS A 81 -12.96 -26.96 -19.85
C LYS A 81 -12.73 -27.18 -18.36
N LEU A 82 -12.86 -26.11 -17.56
CA LEU A 82 -12.77 -26.19 -16.10
C LEU A 82 -14.07 -26.70 -15.47
N VAL A 83 -14.03 -27.87 -14.84
CA VAL A 83 -15.15 -28.56 -14.20
C VAL A 83 -14.98 -28.56 -12.67
N LYS A 84 -16.09 -28.69 -11.94
CA LYS A 84 -16.08 -28.86 -10.48
C LYS A 84 -15.45 -30.19 -10.10
N LEU A 85 -14.76 -30.21 -8.96
CA LEU A 85 -14.20 -31.43 -8.39
C LEU A 85 -15.31 -32.40 -7.96
N ALA A 86 -15.10 -33.69 -8.23
CA ALA A 86 -15.89 -34.77 -7.66
C ALA A 86 -15.34 -35.17 -6.28
N ALA A 87 -16.16 -35.81 -5.45
CA ALA A 87 -15.73 -36.27 -4.12
C ALA A 87 -14.60 -37.32 -4.17
N THR A 88 -14.38 -37.94 -5.33
CA THR A 88 -13.31 -38.92 -5.58
C THR A 88 -11.99 -38.28 -5.98
N ASP A 89 -11.95 -36.99 -6.30
CA ASP A 89 -10.72 -36.31 -6.71
C ASP A 89 -9.86 -36.00 -5.47
N ASN A 90 -8.70 -36.64 -5.36
CA ASN A 90 -7.74 -36.43 -4.28
C ASN A 90 -6.89 -35.17 -4.55
N VAL A 91 -7.44 -34.00 -4.27
CA VAL A 91 -6.74 -32.72 -4.40
C VAL A 91 -6.73 -31.96 -3.08
N ALA A 92 -5.59 -31.37 -2.76
CA ALA A 92 -5.42 -30.51 -1.59
C ALA A 92 -4.56 -29.29 -1.97
N PRO A 93 -4.81 -28.11 -1.36
CA PRO A 93 -3.92 -26.98 -1.52
C PRO A 93 -2.54 -27.30 -0.92
N ILE A 94 -1.50 -26.81 -1.56
CA ILE A 94 -0.15 -26.83 -1.00
C ILE A 94 -0.04 -25.83 0.16
N GLN A 95 0.91 -26.08 1.06
CA GLN A 95 1.21 -25.18 2.18
C GLN A 95 1.54 -23.77 1.65
N LEU A 96 1.02 -22.74 2.34
CA LEU A 96 1.25 -21.32 2.03
C LEU A 96 0.73 -20.85 0.66
N ILE A 97 -0.42 -21.36 0.20
CA ILE A 97 -1.07 -20.93 -1.05
C ILE A 97 -1.23 -19.40 -1.17
N GLY A 98 -1.47 -18.72 -0.04
CA GLY A 98 -1.57 -17.25 0.03
C GLY A 98 -0.24 -16.50 -0.22
N GLN A 99 0.91 -17.16 -0.12
CA GLN A 99 2.20 -16.56 -0.46
C GLN A 99 2.66 -16.95 -1.87
N THR A 100 2.32 -18.17 -2.31
CA THR A 100 2.77 -18.72 -3.59
C THR A 100 2.00 -18.21 -4.80
N PHE A 101 0.78 -17.68 -4.62
CA PHE A 101 0.00 -17.18 -5.76
C PHE A 101 0.54 -15.85 -6.33
N ILE A 102 1.30 -15.09 -5.53
CA ILE A 102 1.91 -13.83 -5.96
C ILE A 102 3.30 -14.14 -6.52
N ASN A 103 3.43 -14.07 -7.83
CA ASN A 103 4.73 -14.23 -8.49
C ASN A 103 5.62 -13.00 -8.26
N ASN A 104 5.11 -11.82 -8.61
CA ASN A 104 5.83 -10.57 -8.49
C ASN A 104 4.89 -9.48 -7.95
N MET A 105 5.37 -8.74 -6.96
CA MET A 105 4.79 -7.48 -6.51
C MET A 105 5.74 -6.32 -6.84
N ARG A 106 5.17 -5.28 -7.46
CA ARG A 106 5.82 -4.01 -7.78
C ARG A 106 5.03 -2.87 -7.13
N ILE A 107 5.75 -1.93 -6.52
CA ILE A 107 5.15 -0.72 -5.95
C ILE A 107 5.80 0.48 -6.61
N THR A 108 4.95 1.34 -7.15
CA THR A 108 5.33 2.59 -7.81
C THR A 108 4.70 3.76 -7.06
N VAL A 109 5.50 4.80 -6.83
CA VAL A 109 5.04 6.07 -6.28
C VAL A 109 5.45 7.15 -7.28
N ASN A 110 4.48 7.93 -7.76
CA ASN A 110 4.70 8.97 -8.78
C ASN A 110 5.41 8.47 -10.04
N GLY A 111 5.05 7.27 -10.51
CA GLY A 111 5.66 6.64 -11.70
C GLY A 111 7.08 6.11 -11.49
N ARG A 112 7.67 6.31 -10.30
CA ARG A 112 8.96 5.73 -9.94
C ARG A 112 8.76 4.44 -9.16
N GLU A 113 9.39 3.37 -9.62
CA GLU A 113 9.44 2.11 -8.88
C GLU A 113 10.23 2.31 -7.58
N ILE A 114 9.58 2.04 -6.45
CA ILE A 114 10.21 2.08 -5.12
C ILE A 114 10.49 0.69 -4.58
N PHE A 115 9.78 -0.32 -5.07
CA PHE A 115 9.92 -1.69 -4.64
C PHE A 115 9.57 -2.66 -5.76
N ASN A 116 10.37 -3.72 -5.87
CA ASN A 116 10.14 -4.83 -6.77
C ASN A 116 10.67 -6.12 -6.13
N SER A 117 9.80 -7.12 -6.08
CA SER A 117 10.12 -8.44 -5.53
C SER A 117 10.99 -9.32 -6.45
N ASN A 118 11.15 -8.94 -7.72
CA ASN A 118 11.89 -9.66 -8.77
C ASN A 118 11.57 -11.16 -8.84
N SER A 119 10.28 -11.51 -8.82
CA SER A 119 9.78 -12.88 -8.94
C SER A 119 10.15 -13.82 -7.78
N LEU A 120 10.63 -13.26 -6.67
CA LEU A 120 10.99 -13.97 -5.44
C LEU A 120 10.12 -13.53 -4.26
N TYR A 121 8.86 -13.17 -4.53
CA TYR A 121 7.95 -12.64 -3.51
C TYR A 121 7.77 -13.63 -2.34
N ALA A 122 7.44 -14.89 -2.64
CA ALA A 122 7.27 -15.94 -1.63
C ALA A 122 8.49 -16.05 -0.69
N TYR A 123 9.70 -16.05 -1.23
CA TYR A 123 10.93 -16.11 -0.44
C TYR A 123 11.13 -14.88 0.47
N LYS A 124 10.87 -13.68 -0.06
CA LYS A 124 10.98 -12.42 0.71
C LYS A 124 9.95 -12.34 1.84
N THR A 125 8.74 -12.85 1.62
CA THR A 125 7.69 -12.88 2.67
C THR A 125 8.01 -13.84 3.80
N HIS A 126 8.64 -14.98 3.50
CA HIS A 126 9.04 -15.95 4.52
C HIS A 126 10.18 -15.43 5.40
N SER A 127 11.13 -14.71 4.79
CA SER A 127 12.37 -14.29 5.46
C SER A 127 12.24 -13.03 6.30
N THR A 128 11.16 -12.25 6.13
CA THR A 128 11.01 -10.93 6.75
C THR A 128 9.69 -10.83 7.50
N PRO A 129 9.66 -10.64 8.84
CA PRO A 129 8.46 -10.22 9.54
C PRO A 129 8.13 -8.81 9.03
N THR A 130 7.21 -8.76 8.08
CA THR A 130 7.06 -7.63 7.18
C THR A 130 6.39 -6.47 7.92
N ARG A 131 7.20 -5.58 8.51
CA ARG A 131 6.81 -4.21 8.89
C ARG A 131 7.41 -3.27 7.85
N PHE A 132 6.62 -2.93 6.84
CA PHE A 132 7.01 -1.91 5.86
C PHE A 132 6.87 -0.52 6.50
N THR A 133 7.99 0.09 6.89
CA THR A 133 8.03 1.50 7.31
C THR A 133 8.51 2.34 6.13
N LEU A 134 7.60 3.07 5.49
CA LEU A 134 7.90 3.97 4.38
C LEU A 134 7.70 5.42 4.85
N PHE A 135 8.75 6.24 4.82
CA PHE A 135 8.65 7.68 5.02
C PHE A 135 8.27 8.34 3.68
N ILE A 136 7.09 8.94 3.57
CA ILE A 136 6.70 9.78 2.43
C ILE A 136 6.31 11.17 2.94
N SER A 137 6.97 12.21 2.44
CA SER A 137 6.52 13.60 2.55
C SER A 137 5.65 13.99 1.34
N SER A 138 4.43 14.41 1.65
CA SER A 138 3.44 15.08 0.79
C SER A 138 2.73 14.26 -0.31
N PRO A 139 1.43 14.51 -0.59
CA PRO A 139 0.54 13.54 -1.24
C PRO A 139 0.32 13.85 -2.74
N LYS A 140 0.19 12.80 -3.57
CA LYS A 140 -0.94 12.59 -4.51
C LYS A 140 -0.81 11.32 -5.38
N GLU A 141 -1.90 10.55 -5.43
CA GLU A 141 -2.32 9.45 -6.35
C GLU A 141 -1.29 8.37 -6.75
N LEU A 142 -1.61 7.10 -6.46
CA LEU A 142 -0.85 5.90 -6.79
C LEU A 142 -1.63 5.03 -7.78
N ILE A 143 -1.02 4.67 -8.91
CA ILE A 143 -1.59 3.76 -9.92
C ILE A 143 -0.66 2.56 -10.05
N PHE A 144 -1.20 1.35 -9.99
CA PHE A 144 -0.46 0.12 -10.18
C PHE A 144 -0.58 -0.29 -11.66
N SER A 145 0.53 -0.64 -12.32
CA SER A 145 0.57 -1.24 -13.66
C SER A 145 1.65 -2.36 -13.70
N SER A 146 1.59 -3.37 -14.60
CA SER A 146 2.46 -4.56 -14.45
C SER A 146 2.87 -5.43 -15.66
N PHE A 147 2.65 -5.17 -16.95
CA PHE A 147 3.17 -6.03 -18.05
C PHE A 147 2.76 -7.51 -18.11
#